data_AF-A0A843LDK6-F1
#
_entry.id   AF-A0A843LDK6-F1
#
_cell.length_a   1.000
_cell.length_b   1.000
_cell.length_c   1.000
_cell.angle_alpha   90.00
_cell.angle_beta   90.00
_cell.angle_gamma   90.00
#
_symmetry.space_group_name_H-M   'P 1'
#
loop_
_entity.id
_entity.type
_entity.pdbx_description
1 polymer ?
#
loop_
_entity_poly.entity_id
_entity_poly.type
_entity_poly.pdbx_seq_one_letter_code
_entity_poly.pdbx_strand_id
1 'polypeptide(L)' 'MRALYIGRFQPFHLGHLHVVKLILNSSKEIIIAIGSSQVSHTIQNPFTAGERFL' A
#
# COMPACT_ATOMS: atom_id res chain seq x y z
N MET A 1 13.85 11.50 -8.71
CA MET A 1 13.64 10.04 -8.78
C MET A 1 12.36 9.72 -8.01
N ARG A 2 11.53 8.81 -8.52
CA ARG A 2 10.31 8.34 -7.85
C ARG A 2 10.63 7.08 -7.06
N ALA A 3 10.09 6.96 -5.85
CA ALA A 3 10.16 5.72 -5.09
C ALA A 3 8.96 4.82 -5.42
N LEU A 4 9.13 3.51 -5.35
CA LEU A 4 8.07 2.52 -5.48
C LEU A 4 7.89 1.80 -4.14
N TYR A 5 6.67 1.77 -3.63
CA TYR A 5 6.30 1.02 -2.43
C TYR A 5 5.17 0.03 -2.77
N ILE A 6 5.50 -1.26 -2.74
CA ILE A 6 4.56 -2.34 -3.07
C ILE A 6 4.12 -3.02 -1.78
N GLY A 7 2.81 -3.23 -1.62
CA GLY A 7 2.25 -3.95 -0.48
C GLY A 7 0.84 -4.45 -0.74
N ARG A 8 0.39 -5.45 0.03
CA ARG A 8 -1.01 -5.91 -0.03
C ARG A 8 -1.95 -4.93 0.67
N PHE A 9 -1.51 -4.26 1.73
CA PHE A 9 -2.31 -3.28 2.48
C PHE A 9 -3.67 -3.83 2.92
N GLN A 10 -3.68 -4.99 3.59
CA GLN A 10 -4.87 -5.74 4.03
C GLN A 10 -5.08 -5.69 5.57
N PRO A 11 -5.52 -4.57 6.18
CA PRO A 11 -5.74 -3.23 5.63
C PRO A 11 -4.47 -2.37 5.63
N PHE A 12 -4.58 -1.14 5.17
CA PHE A 12 -3.57 -0.11 5.45
C PHE A 12 -3.56 0.22 6.95
N HIS A 13 -2.38 0.41 7.55
CA HIS A 13 -2.22 0.61 9.00
C HIS A 13 -1.03 1.53 9.30
N LEU A 14 -0.80 1.86 10.58
CA LEU A 14 0.22 2.84 10.99
C LEU A 14 1.65 2.48 10.56
N GLY A 15 2.00 1.19 10.55
CA GLY A 15 3.30 0.73 10.00
C GLY A 15 3.50 1.12 8.52
N HIS A 16 2.49 0.93 7.66
CA HIS A 16 2.56 1.35 6.26
C HIS A 16 2.69 2.88 6.14
N LEU A 17 1.95 3.64 6.95
CA LEU A 17 2.06 5.11 6.98
C LEU A 17 3.46 5.58 7.39
N HIS A 18 4.07 4.92 8.37
CA HIS A 18 5.44 5.22 8.79
C HIS A 18 6.44 5.05 7.64
N VAL A 19 6.32 3.95 6.88
CA VAL A 19 7.17 3.71 5.70
C VAL A 19 6.95 4.76 4.61
N VAL A 20 5.70 5.15 4.35
CA VAL A 20 5.40 6.24 3.39
C VAL A 20 6.10 7.55 3.80
N LYS A 21 6.02 7.93 5.08
CA LYS A 21 6.71 9.12 5.60
C LYS A 21 8.23 9.01 5.47
N LEU A 22 8.80 7.84 5.76
CA LEU A 22 10.24 7.58 5.62
C LEU A 22 10.69 7.77 4.16
N ILE A 23 9.92 7.26 3.20
CA ILE A 23 10.23 7.37 1.76
C ILE A 23 10.17 8.83 1.32
N LEU A 24 9.16 9.58 1.76
CA LEU A 24 9.00 11.00 1.39
C LEU A 24 10.10 11.91 1.94
N ASN A 25 10.85 11.47 2.97
CA ASN A 25 12.03 12.20 3.45
C ASN A 25 13.21 12.16 2.45
N SER A 26 13.25 11.18 1.55
CA SER A 26 14.35 10.98 0.59
C SER A 26 13.91 11.03 -0.88
N SER A 27 12.61 11.09 -1.16
CA SER A 27 12.04 11.08 -2.51
C SER A 27 10.93 12.10 -2.66
N LYS A 28 10.95 12.87 -3.75
CA LYS A 28 9.93 13.90 -4.05
C LYS A 28 8.53 13.31 -4.31
N GLU A 29 8.49 12.08 -4.81
CA GLU A 29 7.27 11.40 -5.22
C GLU A 29 7.37 9.91 -4.88
N ILE A 30 6.23 9.32 -4.52
CA ILE A 30 6.09 7.90 -4.23
C ILE A 30 4.97 7.32 -5.10
N ILE A 31 5.21 6.15 -5.69
CA ILE A 31 4.22 5.31 -6.34
C ILE A 31 3.89 4.19 -5.35
N ILE A 32 2.62 4.09 -4.96
CA ILE A 32 2.13 3.00 -4.11
C ILE A 32 1.44 1.97 -5.01
N ALA A 33 1.95 0.74 -5.05
CA ALA A 33 1.36 -0.34 -5.82
C ALA A 33 0.65 -1.34 -4.90
N ILE A 34 -0.67 -1.46 -5.07
CA ILE A 34 -1.52 -2.41 -4.34
C ILE A 34 -1.34 -3.81 -4.95
N GLY A 35 -0.55 -4.64 -4.27
CA GLY A 35 -0.32 -6.04 -4.65
C GLY A 35 -1.51 -6.95 -4.33
N SER A 36 -1.57 -8.11 -5.00
CA SER A 36 -2.70 -9.06 -4.86
C SER A 36 -4.06 -8.38 -5.06
N SER A 37 -4.14 -7.45 -6.01
CA SER A 37 -5.34 -6.65 -6.26
C SER A 37 -6.52 -7.49 -6.78
N GLN A 38 -6.23 -8.61 -7.43
CA GLN A 38 -7.22 -9.54 -7.99
C GLN A 38 -7.86 -10.48 -6.96
N VAL A 39 -7.34 -10.56 -5.73
CA VAL A 39 -7.85 -11.45 -4.67
C VAL A 39 -8.48 -10.63 -3.55
N SER A 40 -9.67 -11.04 -3.12
CA SER A 40 -10.43 -10.42 -2.01
C SER A 40 -11.32 -11.47 -1.33
N HIS A 41 -12.01 -11.10 -0.24
CA HIS A 41 -12.97 -11.96 0.48
C HIS A 41 -12.36 -13.27 1.01
N THR A 42 -11.05 -13.26 1.34
CA THR A 42 -10.40 -14.36 2.06
C THR A 42 -9.86 -13.88 3.39
N ILE A 43 -9.55 -14.80 4.31
CA ILE A 43 -8.94 -14.46 5.61
C ILE A 43 -7.62 -13.68 5.40
N GLN A 44 -6.83 -14.04 4.39
CA GLN A 44 -5.54 -13.40 4.11
C GLN A 44 -5.65 -12.13 3.25
N ASN A 45 -6.74 -11.97 2.50
CA ASN A 45 -7.01 -10.80 1.65
C ASN A 45 -8.49 -10.40 1.81
N PRO A 46 -8.86 -9.80 2.96
CA PRO A 46 -10.26 -9.47 3.24
C PRO A 46 -10.80 -8.37 2.33
N PHE A 47 -9.98 -7.35 2.01
CA PHE A 47 -10.40 -6.16 1.26
C PHE A 47 -10.10 -6.28 -0.24
N THR A 48 -11.02 -5.78 -1.06
CA THR A 48 -10.86 -5.53 -2.49
C THR A 48 -9.75 -4.51 -2.76
N ALA A 49 -9.31 -4.40 -4.01
CA ALA A 49 -8.36 -3.35 -4.39
C ALA A 49 -8.95 -1.95 -4.21
N GLY A 50 -10.26 -1.78 -4.48
CA GLY A 50 -10.96 -0.51 -4.31
C GLY A 50 -11.01 -0.05 -2.86
N GLU A 51 -11.37 -0.94 -1.94
CA GLU A 51 -11.38 -0.63 -0.49
C GLU A 51 -10.00 -0.29 0.08
N ARG A 52 -8.92 -0.76 -0.56
CA ARG A 52 -7.53 -0.44 -0.17
C ARG A 52 -7.00 0.84 -0.81
N PHE A 53 -7.67 1.34 -1.84
CA PHE A 53 -7.30 2.57 -2.55
C PHE A 53 -7.97 3.81 -1.94
N LEU A 54 -9.22 3.66 -1.49
CA LEU A 54 -10.01 4.72 -0.84
C LEU A 54 -9.39 5.15 0.50
#